data_AF-A0A329R5P4-F1
#
_entry.id   AF-A0A329R5P4-F1
#
_cell.length_a   1.000
_cell.length_b   1.000
_cell.length_c   1.000
_cell.angle_alpha   90.00
_cell.angle_beta   90.00
_cell.angle_gamma   90.00
#
_symmetry.space_group_name_H-M   'P 1'
#
loop_
_entity.id
_entity.type
_entity.pdbx_description
1 polymer ?
#
loop_
_entity_poly.entity_id
_entity_poly.type
_entity_poly.pdbx_seq_one_letter_code
_entity_poly.pdbx_strand_id
1 'polypeptide(L)'
;MKALSIIGIVLFTLTFFMIFGLGPEDPDGAAIFGLFSMLYAIPFSIVVLVRANKLRKPRANVHEQLLQLGELREKNIITEFEFEQKKEKLFSKIK
;
A
#
# COMPACT_ATOMS: atom_id res chain seq x y z
N MET A 1 5.57 5.85 -0.82
CA MET A 1 4.31 6.62 -0.87
C MET A 1 4.56 8.07 -1.25
N LYS A 2 5.42 8.79 -0.51
CA LYS A 2 5.72 10.21 -0.81
C LYS A 2 6.18 10.42 -2.26
N ALA A 3 7.22 9.71 -2.71
CA ALA A 3 7.72 9.84 -4.09
C ALA A 3 6.67 9.52 -5.17
N LEU A 4 5.96 8.39 -5.07
CA LEU A 4 4.93 8.00 -6.04
C LEU A 4 3.76 9.01 -6.07
N SER A 5 3.36 9.52 -4.91
CA SER A 5 2.32 10.56 -4.82
C SER A 5 2.78 11.90 -5.38
N ILE A 6 4.04 12.30 -5.14
CA ILE A 6 4.62 13.53 -5.68
C ILE A 6 4.70 13.45 -7.20
N ILE A 7 5.17 12.32 -7.74
CA ILE A 7 5.21 12.08 -9.19
C ILE A 7 3.81 12.17 -9.79
N GLY A 8 2.80 11.56 -9.14
CA GLY A 8 1.42 11.65 -9.59
C GLY A 8 0.88 13.09 -9.61
N ILE A 9 1.13 13.87 -8.55
CA ILE A 9 0.69 15.27 -8.47
C ILE A 9 1.39 16.12 -9.54
N VAL A 10 2.70 15.98 -9.70
CA VAL A 10 3.48 16.71 -10.71
C VAL A 10 3.00 16.36 -12.12
N LEU A 11 2.81 15.07 -12.42
CA LEU A 11 2.34 14.62 -13.72
C LEU A 11 0.92 15.11 -14.01
N PHE A 12 0.01 15.00 -13.05
CA PHE A 12 -1.39 15.42 -13.22
C PHE A 12 -1.52 16.94 -13.41
N THR A 13 -0.80 17.73 -12.62
CA THR A 13 -0.77 19.19 -12.75
C THR A 13 -0.18 19.62 -14.09
N LEU A 14 0.91 18.99 -14.53
CA LEU A 14 1.53 19.28 -15.83
C LEU A 14 0.59 18.95 -17.00
N THR A 15 -0.05 17.77 -16.97
CA THR A 15 -1.03 17.38 -18.01
C THR A 15 -2.27 18.27 -17.98
N PHE A 16 -2.69 18.73 -16.81
CA PHE A 16 -3.83 19.64 -16.68
C PHE A 16 -3.55 20.98 -17.38
N PHE A 17 -2.39 21.59 -17.12
CA PHE A 17 -2.00 22.83 -17.82
C PHE A 17 -1.85 22.63 -19.33
N MET A 18 -1.28 21.49 -19.76
CA MET A 18 -1.17 21.15 -21.18
C MET A 18 -2.55 21.01 -21.85
N ILE A 19 -3.52 20.35 -21.21
CA ILE A 19 -4.87 20.18 -21.78
C ILE A 19 -5.61 21.52 -21.92
N PHE A 20 -5.51 22.40 -20.92
CA PHE A 20 -6.16 23.72 -20.98
C PHE A 20 -5.44 24.70 -21.93
N GLY A 21 -4.12 24.58 -22.06
CA GLY A 21 -3.32 25.40 -22.97
C GLY A 21 -3.41 24.96 -24.42
N LEU A 22 -3.31 23.65 -24.69
CA LEU A 22 -3.34 23.07 -26.04
C LEU A 22 -4.75 22.76 -26.53
N GLY A 23 -5.72 22.54 -25.64
CA GLY A 23 -7.09 22.18 -26.01
C GLY A 23 -7.75 23.07 -27.08
N PRO A 24 -7.54 24.40 -27.10
CA PRO A 24 -8.08 25.28 -28.13
C PRO A 24 -7.36 25.19 -29.50
N GLU A 25 -6.06 24.88 -29.51
CA GLU A 25 -5.22 24.93 -30.72
C GLU A 25 -4.94 23.54 -31.32
N ASP A 26 -4.79 22.53 -30.46
CA ASP A 26 -4.51 21.14 -30.81
C ASP A 26 -5.28 20.18 -29.86
N PRO A 27 -6.56 19.92 -30.16
CA PRO A 27 -7.40 19.04 -29.34
C PRO A 27 -6.90 17.59 -29.34
N ASP A 28 -6.27 17.12 -30.42
CA ASP A 28 -5.73 15.77 -30.52
C ASP A 28 -4.50 15.62 -29.61
N GLY A 29 -3.60 16.61 -29.61
CA GLY A 29 -2.48 16.67 -28.67
C GLY A 29 -2.94 16.68 -27.21
N ALA A 30 -3.94 17.49 -26.87
CA ALA A 30 -4.52 17.53 -25.54
C ALA A 30 -5.13 16.18 -25.11
N ALA A 31 -5.81 15.48 -26.02
CA ALA A 31 -6.37 14.16 -25.77
C ALA A 31 -5.28 13.12 -25.43
N ILE A 32 -4.13 13.15 -26.13
CA ILE A 32 -2.99 12.26 -25.86
C ILE A 32 -2.43 12.49 -24.45
N PHE A 33 -2.27 13.75 -24.02
CA PHE A 33 -1.82 14.06 -22.65
C PHE A 33 -2.82 13.59 -21.58
N GLY A 34 -4.12 13.71 -21.84
CA GLY A 34 -5.15 13.14 -20.98
C GLY A 34 -5.02 11.63 -20.84
N LEU A 35 -4.77 10.93 -21.95
CA LEU A 35 -4.60 9.48 -22.00
C LEU A 35 -3.38 9.01 -21.21
N PHE A 36 -2.25 9.72 -21.31
CA PHE A 36 -1.05 9.44 -20.49
C PHE A 36 -1.32 9.58 -18.99
N SER A 37 -2.09 10.59 -18.57
CA SER A 37 -2.45 10.77 -17.16
C SER A 37 -3.31 9.60 -16.64
N MET A 38 -4.25 9.12 -17.46
CA MET A 38 -5.09 7.96 -17.14
C MET A 38 -4.28 6.67 -17.01
N LEU A 39 -3.30 6.46 -17.90
CA LEU A 39 -2.42 5.29 -17.84
C LEU A 39 -1.62 5.23 -16.53
N TYR A 40 -1.21 6.38 -15.98
CA TYR A 40 -0.54 6.44 -14.67
C TYR A 40 -1.51 6.25 -13.49
N ALA A 41 -2.78 6.62 -13.64
CA ALA A 41 -3.78 6.47 -12.59
C ALA A 41 -4.06 5.00 -12.23
N ILE A 42 -3.97 4.09 -13.20
CA ILE A 42 -4.20 2.65 -13.02
C ILE A 42 -3.19 2.03 -12.02
N PRO A 43 -1.86 2.07 -12.26
CA PRO A 43 -0.89 1.51 -11.32
C PRO A 43 -0.92 2.24 -9.97
N PHE A 44 -1.20 3.55 -9.95
CA PHE A 44 -1.33 4.30 -8.71
C PHE A 44 -2.50 3.78 -7.85
N SER A 45 -3.67 3.57 -8.44
CA SER A 45 -4.86 3.02 -7.77
C SER A 45 -4.60 1.64 -7.18
N ILE A 46 -3.93 0.75 -7.93
CA ILE A 46 -3.56 -0.59 -7.45
C ILE A 46 -2.66 -0.51 -6.22
N VAL A 47 -1.61 0.33 -6.26
CA VAL A 47 -0.67 0.48 -5.14
C VAL A 47 -1.38 1.04 -3.90
N VAL A 48 -2.27 2.01 -4.08
CA VAL A 48 -3.08 2.59 -3.00
C VAL A 48 -4.01 1.53 -2.40
N LEU A 49 -4.73 0.76 -3.22
CA LEU A 49 -5.64 -0.28 -2.77
C LEU A 49 -4.92 -1.38 -1.97
N VAL A 50 -3.78 -1.86 -2.47
CA VAL A 50 -2.96 -2.86 -1.77
C VAL A 50 -2.49 -2.34 -0.41
N ARG A 51 -2.07 -1.06 -0.34
CA ARG A 51 -1.63 -0.44 0.91
C ARG A 51 -2.78 -0.19 1.88
N ALA A 52 -3.92 0.28 1.40
CA ALA A 52 -5.12 0.47 2.21
C ALA A 52 -5.58 -0.85 2.82
N ASN A 53 -5.57 -1.94 2.04
CA ASN A 53 -5.88 -3.29 2.53
C ASN A 53 -4.83 -3.82 3.52
N LYS A 54 -3.54 -3.51 3.33
CA LYS A 54 -2.47 -3.90 4.27
C LYS A 54 -2.57 -3.16 5.61
N LEU A 55 -3.05 -1.91 5.61
CA LEU A 55 -3.31 -1.11 6.81
C LEU A 55 -4.62 -1.51 7.51
N ARG A 56 -5.59 -2.06 6.76
CA ARG A 56 -6.86 -2.58 7.28
C ARG A 56 -6.78 -3.97 7.90
N LYS A 57 -5.67 -4.71 7.74
CA LYS A 57 -5.44 -5.86 8.62
C LYS A 57 -5.37 -5.31 10.05
N PRO A 58 -6.32 -5.64 10.94
CA PRO A 58 -6.20 -5.30 12.34
C PRO A 58 -4.81 -5.77 12.76
N ARG A 59 -4.06 -4.94 13.50
CA ARG A 59 -2.91 -5.46 14.25
C ARG A 59 -3.49 -6.59 15.08
N ALA A 60 -3.25 -7.84 14.69
CA ALA A 60 -3.83 -9.00 15.34
C ALA A 60 -3.62 -8.80 16.83
N ASN A 61 -4.72 -8.80 17.58
CA ASN A 61 -4.68 -8.50 19.01
C ASN A 61 -3.65 -9.45 19.63
N VAL A 62 -2.87 -9.02 20.62
CA VAL A 62 -1.76 -9.84 21.14
C VAL A 62 -2.26 -11.23 21.56
N HIS A 63 -3.51 -11.31 22.03
CA HIS A 63 -4.21 -12.54 22.31
C HIS A 63 -4.41 -13.47 21.10
N GLU A 64 -4.78 -12.92 19.94
CA GLU A 64 -5.00 -13.66 18.69
C GLU A 64 -3.66 -14.16 18.10
N GLN A 65 -2.58 -13.37 18.24
CA GLN A 65 -1.23 -13.82 17.87
C GLN A 65 -0.71 -14.93 18.79
N LEU A 66 -1.02 -14.85 20.09
CA LEU A 66 -0.70 -15.90 21.06
C LEU A 66 -1.49 -17.19 20.80
N LEU A 67 -2.75 -17.08 20.35
CA LEU A 67 -3.58 -18.22 19.98
C LEU A 67 -3.01 -18.94 18.74
N GLN A 68 -2.63 -18.18 17.70
CA GLN A 68 -1.97 -18.72 16.50
C GLN A 68 -0.61 -19.36 16.82
N LEU A 69 0.17 -18.77 17.74
CA LEU A 69 1.40 -19.38 18.24
C LEU A 69 1.13 -20.71 18.94
N GLY A 70 0.05 -20.80 19.73
CA GLY A 70 -0.40 -22.03 20.39
C GLY A 70 -0.78 -23.12 19.39
N GLU A 71 -1.53 -22.78 18.35
CA GLU A 71 -1.88 -23.73 17.28
C GLU A 71 -0.65 -24.20 16.49
N LEU A 72 0.31 -23.31 16.24
CA LEU A 72 1.55 -23.67 15.55
C LEU A 72 2.45 -24.57 16.41
N ARG A 73 2.41 -24.42 17.73
CA ARG A 73 3.03 -25.33 18.70
C ARG A 73 2.32 -26.69 18.69
N GLU A 74 1.00 -26.72 18.75
CA GLU A 74 0.22 -27.98 18.70
C GLU A 74 0.47 -28.76 17.40
N LYS A 75 0.68 -28.06 16.28
CA LYS A 75 1.00 -28.68 14.99
C LYS A 75 2.47 -29.13 14.84
N ASN A 76 3.30 -29.03 15.89
CA ASN A 76 4.73 -29.37 15.87
C ASN A 76 5.56 -28.62 14.80
N ILE A 77 5.08 -27.47 14.32
CA ILE A 77 5.75 -26.70 13.25
C ILE A 77 6.88 -25.84 13.83
N ILE A 78 6.82 -25.52 15.14
CA ILE A 78 7.80 -24.69 15.85
C ILE A 78 8.32 -25.41 17.10
N THR A 79 9.63 -25.33 17.31
CA THR A 79 10.32 -25.82 18.50
C THR A 79 10.01 -24.94 19.73
N GLU A 80 10.06 -25.51 20.94
CA GLU A 80 9.77 -24.78 22.20
C GLU A 80 10.58 -23.48 22.34
N PHE A 81 11.85 -23.52 21.92
CA PHE A 81 12.74 -22.37 21.96
C PHE A 81 12.27 -21.20 21.09
N GLU A 82 11.74 -21.48 19.88
CA GLU A 82 11.23 -20.45 18.97
C GLU A 82 9.88 -19.89 19.45
N PHE A 83 9.10 -20.71 20.14
CA PHE A 83 7.86 -20.29 20.75
C PHE A 83 8.10 -19.30 21.90
N GLU A 84 9.04 -19.60 22.80
CA GLU A 84 9.36 -18.72 23.93
C GLU A 84 9.93 -17.38 23.48
N GLN A 85 10.83 -17.37 22.48
CA GLN A 85 11.34 -16.11 21.91
C GLN A 85 10.24 -15.22 21.31
N LYS A 86 9.29 -15.83 20.58
CA LYS A 86 8.19 -15.08 19.96
C LYS A 86 7.20 -14.59 21.00
N LYS A 87 6.93 -15.39 22.04
CA LYS A 87 6.11 -15.02 23.19
C LYS A 87 6.71 -13.82 23.94
N GLU A 88 8.01 -13.86 24.25
CA GLU A 88 8.69 -12.77 24.97
C GLU A 88 8.70 -11.46 24.17
N LYS A 89 8.94 -11.53 22.85
CA LYS A 89 8.82 -10.39 21.93
C LYS A 89 7.40 -9.81 21.83
N LEU A 90 6.37 -10.64 22.05
CA LEU A 90 4.98 -10.20 22.07
C LEU A 90 4.64 -9.49 23.39
N PHE A 91 5.13 -9.99 24.52
CA PHE A 91 4.94 -9.36 25.83
C PHE A 91 5.73 -8.06 25.99
N SER A 92 6.95 -7.95 25.43
CA SER A 92 7.75 -6.72 25.51
C SER A 92 7.14 -5.53 24.76
N LYS A 93 6.23 -5.78 23.81
CA LYS A 93 5.47 -4.74 23.09
C LYS A 93 4.28 -4.16 23.88
N ILE A 94 3.92 -4.77 25.01
CA ILE A 94 2.81 -4.34 25.88
C ILE A 94 3.33 -3.49 27.07
N LYS A 95 4.63 -3.58 27.40
CA LYS A 95 5.26 -2.83 28.49
C LYS A 95 5.70 -1.44 28.03
#